data_AF-G3VKT7-F1
#
_entry.id   AF-G3VKT7-F1
#
_cell.length_a   1.000
_cell.length_b   1.000
_cell.length_c   1.000
_cell.angle_alpha   90.00
_cell.angle_beta   90.00
_cell.angle_gamma   90.00
#
_symmetry.space_group_name_H-M   'P 1'
#
loop_
_entity.id
_entity.type
_entity.pdbx_description
1 polymer ?
#
loop_
_entity_poly.entity_id
_entity_poly.type
_entity_poly.pdbx_seq_one_letter_code
_entity_poly.pdbx_strand_id
1 'polypeptide(L)'
;MAAASRSLPEALYREPPPTRFHEVHGANIRVDPSGTRATRVESFANGLCFSREPLAPGQVFLVEIEEKELGWCGHLRLGLTAWDPGSLAPVPEYSLPDLVSLGRSWVFAITRHHNRVVTEGQEEEPPGRPPGLLDEPYLHIEQLRIPRDRLVGRSRPGRYSHLLDQLYELNVLPPTARRSRLGVLFCPRPDGTADMHILINGEDMGPSARGLPTTQPLYAVVDVFASTKSVRLVQLEYGLPSLQTLCRIVIQRSVIHRLAIDGLHLPTGLKDFCKYE
;
A
#
# COMPACT_ATOMS: atom_id res chain seq x y z
N MET A 1 18.52 34.93 -17.95
CA MET A 1 18.35 34.57 -16.53
C MET A 1 18.01 33.10 -16.45
N ALA A 2 18.99 32.26 -16.14
CA ALA A 2 18.77 30.83 -15.93
C ALA A 2 18.07 30.63 -14.59
N ALA A 3 16.91 29.97 -14.59
CA ALA A 3 16.24 29.53 -13.38
C ALA A 3 17.16 28.51 -12.69
N ALA A 4 17.63 28.85 -11.49
CA ALA A 4 18.39 27.94 -10.66
C ALA A 4 17.51 26.70 -10.38
N SER A 5 17.91 25.55 -10.90
CA SER A 5 17.37 24.27 -10.48
C SER A 5 17.66 24.13 -8.99
N ARG A 6 16.65 24.30 -8.13
CA ARG A 6 16.76 23.87 -6.74
C ARG A 6 16.95 22.36 -6.79
N SER A 7 18.18 21.90 -6.56
CA SER A 7 18.47 20.49 -6.32
C SER A 7 17.57 20.03 -5.18
N LEU A 8 16.74 19.02 -5.43
CA LEU A 8 15.96 18.35 -4.40
C LEU A 8 16.94 17.86 -3.32
N PRO A 9 16.62 18.02 -2.02
CA PRO A 9 17.53 17.62 -0.94
C PRO A 9 17.94 16.15 -1.10
N GLU A 10 19.23 15.89 -0.93
CA GLU A 10 19.90 14.59 -1.13
C GLU A 10 19.23 13.44 -0.35
N ALA A 11 18.53 13.76 0.74
CA ALA A 11 17.72 12.84 1.55
C ALA A 11 16.53 12.21 0.80
N LEU A 12 16.04 12.81 -0.30
CA LEU A 12 14.96 12.25 -1.12
C LEU A 12 15.42 11.14 -2.07
N TYR A 13 16.73 10.97 -2.26
CA TYR A 13 17.32 9.96 -3.15
C TYR A 13 17.89 8.75 -2.42
N ARG A 14 17.94 8.78 -1.08
CA ARG A 14 18.42 7.63 -0.31
C ARG A 14 17.25 6.65 -0.15
N GLU A 15 17.38 5.48 -0.77
CA GLU A 15 16.37 4.43 -0.59
C GLU A 15 16.23 4.12 0.90
N PRO A 16 14.99 4.12 1.43
CA PRO A 16 14.77 3.72 2.80
C PRO A 16 15.16 2.24 2.97
N PRO A 17 15.68 1.86 4.16
CA PRO A 17 16.06 0.48 4.40
C PRO A 17 14.86 -0.47 4.23
N PRO A 18 15.09 -1.74 3.86
CA PRO A 18 14.03 -2.72 3.75
C PRO A 18 13.21 -2.81 5.03
N THR A 19 11.89 -2.73 4.88
CA THR A 19 10.96 -2.82 6.01
C THR A 19 10.92 -4.25 6.55
N ARG A 20 10.83 -4.38 7.87
CA ARG A 20 10.60 -5.64 8.58
C ARG A 20 9.53 -5.44 9.64
N PHE A 21 8.91 -6.52 10.08
CA PHE A 21 8.09 -6.53 11.28
C PHE A 21 9.00 -6.46 12.53
N HIS A 22 8.53 -5.75 13.53
CA HIS A 22 9.16 -5.68 14.85
C HIS A 22 9.04 -7.01 15.60
N GLU A 23 9.96 -7.27 16.53
CA GLU A 23 9.96 -8.51 17.35
C GLU A 23 8.86 -8.50 18.41
N VAL A 24 8.49 -7.32 18.92
CA VAL A 24 7.28 -7.12 19.73
C VAL A 24 6.06 -7.12 18.81
N HIS A 25 5.15 -8.05 19.05
CA HIS A 25 3.88 -8.24 18.34
C HIS A 25 2.86 -8.92 19.26
N GLY A 26 1.61 -9.01 18.83
CA GLY A 26 0.53 -9.66 19.56
C GLY A 26 0.82 -11.15 19.82
N ALA A 27 0.24 -11.68 20.90
CA ALA A 27 0.48 -13.04 21.37
C ALA A 27 0.15 -14.14 20.33
N ASN A 28 -0.76 -13.85 19.39
CA ASN A 28 -1.18 -14.79 18.37
C ASN A 28 -0.46 -14.61 17.04
N ILE A 29 0.58 -13.79 16.99
CA ILE A 29 1.38 -13.57 15.79
C ILE A 29 2.67 -14.38 15.87
N ARG A 30 3.02 -14.98 14.73
CA ARG A 30 4.36 -15.52 14.46
C ARG A 30 4.94 -14.78 13.28
N VAL A 31 6.03 -14.07 13.54
CA VAL A 31 6.88 -13.47 12.50
C VAL A 31 7.89 -14.51 12.04
N ASP A 32 8.12 -14.59 10.73
CA ASP A 32 9.12 -15.52 10.16
C ASP A 32 10.56 -15.05 10.44
N PRO A 33 11.59 -15.91 10.30
CA PRO A 33 12.97 -15.53 10.59
C PRO A 33 13.49 -14.34 9.76
N SER A 34 12.92 -14.11 8.57
CA SER A 34 13.28 -12.95 7.77
C SER A 34 12.61 -11.65 8.25
N GLY A 35 11.63 -11.70 9.16
CA GLY A 35 10.90 -10.52 9.58
C GLY A 35 10.02 -9.92 8.50
N THR A 36 9.69 -10.67 7.44
CA THR A 36 8.91 -10.17 6.30
C THR A 36 7.51 -10.74 6.22
N ARG A 37 7.19 -11.79 6.98
CA ARG A 37 5.87 -12.41 7.03
C ARG A 37 5.37 -12.49 8.46
N ALA A 38 4.15 -12.02 8.68
CA ALA A 38 3.44 -12.17 9.95
C ALA A 38 2.23 -13.10 9.73
N THR A 39 2.16 -14.17 10.51
CA THR A 39 1.08 -15.17 10.44
C THR A 39 0.36 -15.24 11.78
N ARG A 40 -0.97 -15.10 11.76
CA ARG A 40 -1.78 -15.35 12.95
C ARG A 40 -1.95 -16.84 13.17
N VAL A 41 -1.52 -17.34 14.33
CA VAL A 41 -1.46 -18.78 14.61
C VAL A 41 -2.70 -19.29 15.33
N GLU A 42 -3.35 -18.45 16.15
CA GLU A 42 -4.51 -18.79 16.98
C GLU A 42 -5.47 -17.60 17.10
N SER A 43 -6.74 -17.87 17.44
CA SER A 43 -7.82 -16.87 17.68
C SER A 43 -7.95 -15.79 16.60
N PHE A 44 -8.89 -14.84 16.76
CA PHE A 44 -9.11 -13.67 15.90
C PHE A 44 -8.50 -12.39 16.43
N ALA A 45 -8.09 -12.43 17.70
CA ALA A 45 -7.53 -11.34 18.46
C ALA A 45 -6.02 -11.46 18.62
N ASN A 46 -5.39 -10.49 19.28
CA ASN A 46 -3.95 -10.43 19.53
C ASN A 46 -3.12 -10.49 18.23
N GLY A 47 -3.62 -9.83 17.18
CA GLY A 47 -3.08 -9.85 15.83
C GLY A 47 -2.14 -8.69 15.49
N LEU A 48 -1.83 -7.82 16.45
CA LEU A 48 -1.06 -6.59 16.25
C LEU A 48 0.40 -6.86 15.85
N CYS A 49 0.87 -6.17 14.84
CA CYS A 49 2.24 -6.16 14.35
C CYS A 49 2.67 -4.71 14.11
N PHE A 50 3.97 -4.45 14.24
CA PHE A 50 4.52 -3.11 14.04
C PHE A 50 5.65 -3.11 13.02
N SER A 51 5.94 -1.97 12.38
CA SER A 51 7.21 -1.82 11.66
C SER A 51 8.37 -1.89 12.64
N ARG A 52 9.47 -2.53 12.24
CA ARG A 52 10.68 -2.65 13.07
C ARG A 52 11.30 -1.29 13.33
N GLU A 53 11.42 -0.49 12.28
CA GLU A 53 11.96 0.86 12.34
C GLU A 53 10.81 1.88 12.18
N PRO A 54 10.97 3.09 12.71
CA PRO A 54 10.04 4.17 12.40
C PRO A 54 10.10 4.50 10.90
N LEU A 55 8.96 4.85 10.34
CA LEU A 55 8.87 5.22 8.94
C LEU A 55 9.50 6.59 8.70
N ALA A 56 10.23 6.72 7.60
CA ALA A 56 10.63 8.02 7.08
C ALA A 56 9.41 8.73 6.44
N PRO A 57 9.42 10.08 6.35
CA PRO A 57 8.44 10.82 5.57
C PRO A 57 8.26 10.27 4.16
N GLY A 58 7.02 9.96 3.78
CA GLY A 58 6.66 9.40 2.48
C GLY A 58 7.06 7.93 2.27
N GLN A 59 7.68 7.28 3.25
CA GLN A 59 7.95 5.85 3.20
C GLN A 59 6.65 5.07 3.39
N VAL A 60 6.30 4.27 2.39
CA VAL A 60 5.20 3.32 2.44
C VAL A 60 5.62 2.06 3.17
N PHE A 61 4.85 1.69 4.18
CA PHE A 61 4.84 0.35 4.75
C PHE A 61 3.76 -0.48 4.05
N LEU A 62 4.16 -1.38 3.14
CA LEU A 62 3.25 -2.09 2.23
C LEU A 62 3.18 -3.58 2.58
N VAL A 63 1.97 -4.10 2.78
CA VAL A 63 1.70 -5.51 3.04
C VAL A 63 0.82 -6.14 1.96
N GLU A 64 1.13 -7.35 1.53
CA GLU A 64 0.28 -8.21 0.72
C GLU A 64 -0.42 -9.26 1.60
N ILE A 65 -1.72 -9.45 1.42
CA ILE A 65 -2.47 -10.52 2.09
C ILE A 65 -2.17 -11.86 1.41
N GLU A 66 -1.45 -12.75 2.09
CA GLU A 66 -1.05 -14.04 1.53
C GLU A 66 -2.13 -15.12 1.69
N GLU A 67 -2.75 -15.16 2.86
CA GLU A 67 -3.71 -16.19 3.26
C GLU A 67 -4.90 -15.57 3.99
N LYS A 68 -6.06 -16.22 3.81
CA LYS A 68 -7.32 -15.90 4.48
C LYS A 68 -7.73 -17.10 5.34
N GLU A 69 -8.37 -16.82 6.46
CA GLU A 69 -8.98 -17.84 7.33
C GLU A 69 -10.45 -17.98 6.96
N LEU A 70 -10.90 -19.21 6.70
CA LEU A 70 -12.28 -19.48 6.29
C LEU A 70 -13.22 -19.48 7.51
N GLY A 71 -14.45 -19.02 7.30
CA GLY A 71 -15.48 -18.96 8.36
C GLY A 71 -15.40 -17.73 9.27
N TRP A 72 -14.47 -16.81 9.01
CA TRP A 72 -14.24 -15.62 9.83
C TRP A 72 -14.60 -14.38 9.03
N CYS A 73 -15.29 -13.44 9.66
CA CYS A 73 -15.72 -12.19 9.05
C CYS A 73 -15.05 -11.00 9.71
N GLY A 74 -14.73 -9.99 8.90
CA GLY A 74 -14.02 -8.78 9.34
C GLY A 74 -12.82 -8.48 8.47
N HIS A 75 -12.27 -7.28 8.69
CA HIS A 75 -11.26 -6.67 7.83
C HIS A 75 -9.92 -6.52 8.56
N LEU A 76 -8.83 -6.61 7.81
CA LEU A 76 -7.52 -6.17 8.29
C LEU A 76 -7.60 -4.70 8.69
N ARG A 77 -6.83 -4.31 9.70
CA ARG A 77 -6.70 -2.92 10.12
C ARG A 77 -5.25 -2.45 9.95
N LEU A 78 -5.08 -1.21 9.55
CA LEU A 78 -3.80 -0.62 9.19
C LEU A 78 -3.73 0.82 9.68
N GLY A 79 -2.54 1.29 10.05
CA GLY A 79 -2.38 2.64 10.56
C GLY A 79 -0.96 2.97 11.00
N LEU A 80 -0.84 4.04 11.79
CA LEU A 80 0.41 4.49 12.38
C LEU A 80 0.28 4.62 13.91
N THR A 81 1.40 4.55 14.61
CA THR A 81 1.50 4.83 16.04
C THR A 81 2.77 5.61 16.36
N ALA A 82 2.71 6.52 17.33
CA ALA A 82 3.90 7.20 17.88
C ALA A 82 4.45 6.50 19.13
N TRP A 83 3.88 5.34 19.51
CA TRP A 83 4.48 4.47 20.53
C TRP A 83 5.67 3.73 19.95
N ASP A 84 6.76 3.65 20.71
CA ASP A 84 7.84 2.72 20.41
C ASP A 84 7.32 1.29 20.62
N PRO A 85 7.32 0.42 19.59
CA PRO A 85 6.89 -0.97 19.72
C PRO A 85 7.60 -1.72 20.84
N GLY A 86 8.86 -1.40 21.13
CA GLY A 86 9.61 -1.99 22.25
C GLY A 86 9.00 -1.70 23.63
N SER A 87 8.25 -0.61 23.75
CA SER A 87 7.57 -0.19 24.99
C SER A 87 6.15 -0.76 25.16
N LEU A 88 5.61 -1.41 24.12
CA LEU A 88 4.24 -1.93 24.09
C LEU A 88 4.16 -3.40 24.54
N ALA A 89 5.06 -3.90 25.37
CA ALA A 89 4.95 -5.26 25.93
C ALA A 89 4.35 -5.22 27.35
N PRO A 90 3.20 -5.88 27.62
CA PRO A 90 2.41 -6.71 26.71
C PRO A 90 1.61 -5.89 25.68
N VAL A 91 1.51 -6.43 24.45
CA VAL A 91 0.81 -5.78 23.33
C VAL A 91 -0.71 -5.84 23.58
N PRO A 92 -1.46 -4.74 23.30
CA PRO A 92 -2.91 -4.74 23.42
C PRO A 92 -3.57 -5.86 22.60
N GLU A 93 -4.74 -6.30 23.03
CA GLU A 93 -5.46 -7.40 22.36
C GLU A 93 -5.97 -6.98 20.98
N TYR A 94 -6.49 -5.74 20.87
CA TYR A 94 -7.00 -5.18 19.63
C TYR A 94 -6.35 -3.83 19.30
N SER A 95 -6.20 -3.55 18.00
CA SER A 95 -5.90 -2.17 17.57
C SER A 95 -7.03 -1.20 17.90
N LEU A 96 -8.28 -1.66 17.77
CA LEU A 96 -9.50 -0.92 18.03
C LEU A 96 -10.38 -1.67 19.05
N PRO A 97 -10.75 -1.05 20.18
CA PRO A 97 -10.41 0.31 20.60
C PRO A 97 -9.05 0.43 21.33
N ASP A 98 -8.45 -0.68 21.78
CA ASP A 98 -7.45 -0.65 22.86
C ASP A 98 -6.21 0.19 22.52
N LEU A 99 -5.49 -0.12 21.44
CA LEU A 99 -4.28 0.62 21.05
C LEU A 99 -4.57 2.10 20.74
N VAL A 100 -5.71 2.39 20.09
CA VAL A 100 -6.12 3.76 19.81
C VAL A 100 -6.50 4.52 21.08
N SER A 101 -7.09 3.85 22.07
CA SER A 101 -7.49 4.45 23.34
C SER A 101 -6.31 4.81 24.24
N LEU A 102 -5.14 4.19 24.03
CA LEU A 102 -3.88 4.63 24.65
C LEU A 102 -3.42 6.02 24.15
N GLY A 103 -4.07 6.54 23.11
CA GLY A 103 -3.68 7.75 22.42
C GLY A 103 -2.46 7.52 21.52
N ARG A 104 -2.18 8.51 20.66
CA ARG A 104 -1.00 8.50 19.76
C ARG A 104 -0.98 7.36 18.72
N SER A 105 -2.13 6.74 18.44
CA SER A 105 -2.28 5.72 17.41
C SER A 105 -3.48 6.04 16.53
N TRP A 106 -3.33 5.88 15.22
CA TRP A 106 -4.34 6.15 14.19
C TRP A 106 -4.48 4.91 13.32
N VAL A 107 -5.45 4.05 13.63
CA VAL A 107 -5.66 2.75 12.96
C VAL A 107 -7.07 2.65 12.43
N PHE A 108 -7.21 2.16 11.20
CA PHE A 108 -8.49 2.05 10.51
C PHE A 108 -8.72 0.64 9.98
N ALA A 109 -9.97 0.18 10.04
CA ALA A 109 -10.38 -1.01 9.31
C ALA A 109 -10.38 -0.72 7.80
N ILE A 110 -9.88 -1.67 7.02
CA ILE A 110 -9.77 -1.51 5.57
C ILE A 110 -11.07 -1.93 4.89
N THR A 111 -11.81 -0.93 4.42
CA THR A 111 -13.06 -1.06 3.67
C THR A 111 -13.12 0.02 2.58
N ARG A 112 -13.72 -0.28 1.43
CA ARG A 112 -13.60 0.57 0.24
C ARG A 112 -14.12 1.99 0.46
N HIS A 113 -15.28 2.12 1.08
CA HIS A 113 -15.97 3.41 1.18
C HIS A 113 -15.55 4.22 2.40
N HIS A 114 -15.20 3.58 3.52
CA HIS A 114 -14.85 4.33 4.74
C HIS A 114 -13.42 4.84 4.75
N ASN A 115 -12.52 4.30 3.93
CA ASN A 115 -11.15 4.81 3.87
C ASN A 115 -11.01 6.00 2.91
N ARG A 116 -11.88 6.14 1.90
CA ARG A 116 -11.77 7.19 0.89
C ARG A 116 -12.18 8.55 1.45
N VAL A 117 -11.23 9.48 1.45
CA VAL A 117 -11.41 10.87 1.84
C VAL A 117 -11.54 11.72 0.59
N VAL A 118 -12.75 12.23 0.32
CA VAL A 118 -12.98 13.17 -0.77
C VAL A 118 -12.34 14.51 -0.39
N THR A 119 -11.36 14.96 -1.16
CA THR A 119 -10.71 16.26 -0.96
C THR A 119 -11.41 17.31 -1.84
N GLU A 120 -11.72 18.48 -1.28
CA GLU A 120 -12.34 19.58 -2.03
C GLU A 120 -11.51 19.92 -3.28
N GLY A 121 -12.12 19.80 -4.47
CA GLY A 121 -11.48 20.10 -5.76
C GLY A 121 -11.10 18.89 -6.63
N GLN A 122 -11.26 17.65 -6.14
CA GLN A 122 -11.23 16.46 -7.01
C GLN A 122 -12.64 16.19 -7.55
N GLU A 123 -12.88 16.48 -8.82
CA GLU A 123 -14.04 15.95 -9.54
C GLU A 123 -13.95 14.42 -9.51
N GLU A 124 -15.01 13.73 -9.08
CA GLU A 124 -15.10 12.28 -9.25
C GLU A 124 -14.96 11.98 -10.75
N GLU A 125 -13.86 11.34 -11.16
CA GLU A 125 -13.76 10.78 -12.51
C GLU A 125 -15.00 9.91 -12.73
N PRO A 126 -15.75 10.13 -13.83
CA PRO A 126 -17.02 9.45 -14.03
C PRO A 126 -16.82 7.93 -14.01
N PRO A 127 -17.73 7.17 -13.35
CA PRO A 127 -17.62 5.72 -13.30
C PRO A 127 -17.67 5.16 -14.73
N GLY A 128 -16.61 4.46 -15.14
CA GLY A 128 -16.56 3.76 -16.42
C GLY A 128 -15.71 4.38 -17.52
N ARG A 129 -14.78 5.30 -17.23
CA ARG A 129 -13.69 5.57 -18.18
C ARG A 129 -12.90 4.26 -18.36
N PRO A 130 -12.90 3.62 -19.55
CA PRO A 130 -12.08 2.43 -19.75
C PRO A 130 -10.62 2.83 -19.47
N PRO A 131 -9.81 1.99 -18.79
CA PRO A 131 -8.42 2.33 -18.53
C PRO A 131 -7.79 2.68 -19.87
N GLY A 132 -7.50 3.98 -20.01
CA GLY A 132 -6.96 4.54 -21.24
C GLY A 132 -5.66 3.82 -21.56
N LEU A 133 -5.18 3.96 -22.79
CA LEU A 133 -3.92 3.39 -23.25
C LEU A 133 -2.67 3.96 -22.50
N LEU A 134 -2.84 4.60 -21.34
CA LEU A 134 -1.82 5.21 -20.50
C LEU A 134 -2.23 5.14 -19.03
N ASP A 135 -1.85 4.06 -18.34
CA ASP A 135 -1.67 4.11 -16.89
C ASP A 135 -0.37 4.86 -16.60
N GLU A 136 -0.45 5.94 -15.83
CA GLU A 136 0.76 6.61 -15.36
C GLU A 136 1.62 5.62 -14.55
N PRO A 137 2.96 5.59 -14.75
CA PRO A 137 3.81 4.63 -14.07
C PRO A 137 3.93 4.88 -12.56
N TYR A 138 3.45 6.03 -12.09
CA TYR A 138 3.55 6.47 -10.71
C TYR A 138 2.18 6.79 -10.12
N LEU A 139 2.06 6.54 -8.82
CA LEU A 139 1.05 7.10 -7.96
C LEU A 139 1.62 8.40 -7.38
N HIS A 140 0.84 9.46 -7.49
CA HIS A 140 1.16 10.77 -6.93
C HIS A 140 0.36 11.00 -5.65
N ILE A 141 1.06 11.33 -4.57
CA ILE A 141 0.46 11.67 -3.28
C ILE A 141 1.16 12.92 -2.78
N GLU A 142 0.47 14.06 -2.80
CA GLU A 142 1.10 15.36 -2.57
C GLU A 142 2.34 15.52 -3.48
N GLN A 143 3.51 15.85 -2.92
CA GLN A 143 4.79 15.91 -3.63
C GLN A 143 5.46 14.55 -3.88
N LEU A 144 4.92 13.45 -3.37
CA LEU A 144 5.51 12.11 -3.48
C LEU A 144 5.18 11.47 -4.82
N ARG A 145 6.15 10.69 -5.33
CA ARG A 145 6.01 9.93 -6.58
C ARG A 145 6.43 8.48 -6.35
N ILE A 146 5.44 7.58 -6.34
CA ILE A 146 5.62 6.18 -5.93
C ILE A 146 5.37 5.26 -7.13
N PRO A 147 6.29 4.37 -7.52
CA PRO A 147 6.05 3.43 -8.61
C PRO A 147 4.84 2.52 -8.36
N ARG A 148 3.91 2.42 -9.33
CA ARG A 148 2.66 1.65 -9.17
C ARG A 148 2.82 0.14 -9.26
N ASP A 149 3.85 -0.32 -9.95
CA ASP A 149 4.08 -1.74 -10.27
C ASP A 149 4.10 -2.66 -9.05
N ARG A 150 4.64 -2.17 -7.93
CA ARG A 150 4.66 -2.89 -6.65
C ARG A 150 3.46 -2.59 -5.74
N LEU A 151 2.68 -1.55 -5.98
CA LEU A 151 1.52 -1.22 -5.14
C LEU A 151 0.30 -2.10 -5.41
N VAL A 152 0.22 -2.73 -6.59
CA VAL A 152 -0.89 -3.60 -6.97
C VAL A 152 -0.48 -5.06 -6.82
N GLY A 153 -1.31 -5.84 -6.13
CA GLY A 153 -1.16 -7.28 -5.98
C GLY A 153 -1.39 -8.02 -7.28
N ARG A 154 -0.41 -7.98 -8.19
CA ARG A 154 -0.50 -8.71 -9.46
C ARG A 154 -0.43 -10.20 -9.17
N SER A 155 -1.42 -10.96 -9.66
CA SER A 155 -1.15 -12.36 -10.00
C SER A 155 0.04 -12.37 -10.95
N ARG A 156 0.96 -13.33 -10.80
CA ARG A 156 2.16 -13.49 -11.64
C ARG A 156 1.90 -13.06 -13.09
N PRO A 157 2.85 -12.37 -13.77
CA PRO A 157 2.69 -11.96 -15.17
C PRO A 157 2.06 -13.08 -15.99
N GLY A 158 0.82 -12.89 -16.46
CA GLY A 158 -0.01 -13.96 -16.97
C GLY A 158 -1.48 -13.57 -17.15
N ARG A 159 -2.23 -14.40 -17.89
CA ARG A 159 -3.56 -14.16 -18.51
C ARG A 159 -4.67 -13.45 -17.71
N TYR A 160 -4.54 -13.24 -16.40
CA TYR A 160 -5.64 -12.84 -15.52
C TYR A 160 -5.31 -11.76 -14.49
N SER A 161 -4.17 -11.06 -14.60
CA SER A 161 -3.79 -9.96 -13.69
C SER A 161 -4.84 -8.83 -13.68
N HIS A 162 -5.28 -8.38 -14.86
CA HIS A 162 -6.35 -7.40 -15.04
C HIS A 162 -7.73 -7.84 -14.52
N LEU A 163 -7.97 -9.15 -14.41
CA LEU A 163 -9.25 -9.64 -13.89
C LEU A 163 -9.39 -9.28 -12.41
N LEU A 164 -8.30 -9.29 -11.63
CA LEU A 164 -8.39 -8.91 -10.23
C LEU A 164 -8.80 -7.45 -10.08
N ASP A 165 -8.21 -6.55 -10.86
CA ASP A 165 -8.53 -5.12 -10.83
C ASP A 165 -9.99 -4.89 -11.21
N GLN A 166 -10.48 -5.52 -12.28
CA GLN A 166 -11.90 -5.47 -12.65
C GLN A 166 -12.82 -6.06 -11.57
N LEU A 167 -12.44 -7.17 -10.95
CA LEU A 167 -13.23 -7.79 -9.88
C LEU A 167 -13.25 -6.92 -8.62
N TYR A 168 -12.17 -6.16 -8.35
CA TYR A 168 -12.22 -5.10 -7.37
C TYR A 168 -13.17 -4.01 -7.85
N GLU A 169 -12.97 -3.35 -9.00
CA GLU A 169 -13.85 -2.29 -9.51
C GLU A 169 -15.34 -2.65 -9.45
N LEU A 170 -15.70 -3.87 -9.86
CA LEU A 170 -17.07 -4.40 -9.86
C LEU A 170 -17.60 -4.82 -8.46
N ASN A 171 -16.87 -4.53 -7.39
CA ASN A 171 -17.19 -4.92 -6.00
C ASN A 171 -17.36 -6.43 -5.78
N VAL A 172 -16.84 -7.28 -6.67
CA VAL A 172 -16.88 -8.74 -6.51
C VAL A 172 -15.89 -9.20 -5.44
N LEU A 173 -14.72 -8.56 -5.36
CA LEU A 173 -13.70 -8.83 -4.35
C LEU A 173 -13.62 -7.70 -3.30
N PRO A 174 -13.54 -8.02 -2.00
CA PRO A 174 -13.35 -7.03 -0.96
C PRO A 174 -11.92 -6.45 -1.02
N PRO A 175 -11.68 -5.20 -0.56
CA PRO A 175 -10.33 -4.60 -0.51
C PRO A 175 -9.28 -5.40 0.27
N THR A 176 -9.74 -6.31 1.13
CA THR A 176 -8.90 -7.20 1.95
C THR A 176 -8.91 -8.64 1.42
N ALA A 177 -9.14 -8.85 0.12
CA ALA A 177 -9.07 -10.16 -0.50
C ALA A 177 -7.63 -10.70 -0.48
N ARG A 178 -7.48 -11.99 -0.77
CA ARG A 178 -6.15 -12.56 -0.98
C ARG A 178 -5.47 -11.84 -2.13
N ARG A 179 -4.17 -11.57 -2.00
CA ARG A 179 -3.34 -10.76 -2.90
C ARG A 179 -3.57 -9.25 -2.83
N SER A 180 -4.57 -8.74 -2.10
CA SER A 180 -4.66 -7.29 -1.93
C SER A 180 -3.39 -6.75 -1.27
N ARG A 181 -2.92 -5.61 -1.77
CA ARG A 181 -1.77 -4.87 -1.23
C ARG A 181 -2.25 -3.61 -0.56
N LEU A 182 -1.89 -3.47 0.71
CA LEU A 182 -2.39 -2.42 1.60
C LEU A 182 -1.19 -1.67 2.17
N GLY A 183 -1.17 -0.35 1.99
CA GLY A 183 -0.04 0.50 2.36
C GLY A 183 -0.45 1.58 3.35
N VAL A 184 0.48 2.01 4.19
CA VAL A 184 0.34 3.22 5.01
C VAL A 184 1.61 4.04 4.91
N LEU A 185 1.46 5.35 4.83
CA LEU A 185 2.56 6.32 4.87
C LEU A 185 2.11 7.58 5.59
N PHE A 186 3.05 8.49 5.86
CA PHE A 186 2.72 9.85 6.25
C PHE A 186 3.45 10.91 5.42
N CYS A 187 2.77 12.04 5.21
CA CYS A 187 3.23 13.21 4.48
C CYS A 187 3.36 14.38 5.45
N PRO A 188 4.58 14.91 5.71
CA PRO A 188 4.75 16.10 6.53
C PRO A 188 4.11 17.33 5.91
N ARG A 189 3.60 18.21 6.78
CA ARG A 189 3.00 19.50 6.45
C ARG A 189 3.87 20.67 6.87
N PRO A 190 3.68 21.85 6.27
CA PRO A 190 4.41 23.07 6.65
C PRO A 190 4.21 23.51 8.10
N ASP A 191 3.09 23.12 8.73
CA ASP A 191 2.74 23.45 10.12
C ASP A 191 3.46 22.58 11.17
N GLY A 192 4.35 21.68 10.74
CA GLY A 192 5.06 20.75 11.63
C GLY A 192 4.23 19.52 12.02
N THR A 193 3.05 19.32 11.43
CA THR A 193 2.28 18.08 11.57
C THR A 193 2.43 17.19 10.33
N ALA A 194 1.76 16.04 10.31
CA ALA A 194 1.70 15.17 9.15
C ALA A 194 0.30 14.63 8.88
N ASP A 195 0.07 14.26 7.63
CA ASP A 195 -1.09 13.48 7.20
C ASP A 195 -0.74 12.03 7.01
N MET A 196 -1.58 11.14 7.51
CA MET A 196 -1.50 9.72 7.24
C MET A 196 -2.37 9.37 6.03
N HIS A 197 -1.80 8.65 5.08
CA HIS A 197 -2.52 8.13 3.91
C HIS A 197 -2.56 6.60 3.94
N ILE A 198 -3.67 6.04 3.49
CA ILE A 198 -3.86 4.60 3.30
C ILE A 198 -3.87 4.31 1.80
N LEU A 199 -3.12 3.31 1.38
CA LEU A 199 -3.10 2.82 0.01
C LEU A 199 -3.84 1.50 -0.07
N ILE A 200 -4.70 1.36 -1.08
CA ILE A 200 -5.39 0.11 -1.38
C ILE A 200 -5.15 -0.22 -2.85
N ASN A 201 -4.40 -1.29 -3.12
CA ASN A 201 -4.11 -1.78 -4.47
C ASN A 201 -3.66 -0.67 -5.44
N GLY A 202 -2.74 0.19 -5.02
CA GLY A 202 -2.22 1.27 -5.85
C GLY A 202 -3.10 2.51 -5.98
N GLU A 203 -4.24 2.58 -5.28
CA GLU A 203 -5.03 3.79 -5.12
C GLU A 203 -4.72 4.45 -3.77
N ASP A 204 -4.53 5.77 -3.76
CA ASP A 204 -4.47 6.55 -2.53
C ASP A 204 -5.89 6.87 -2.06
N MET A 205 -6.18 6.55 -0.80
CA MET A 205 -7.47 6.83 -0.18
C MET A 205 -7.57 8.26 0.35
N GLY A 206 -6.50 9.06 0.24
CA GLY A 206 -6.42 10.41 0.77
C GLY A 206 -6.02 10.45 2.26
N PRO A 207 -5.98 11.65 2.85
CA PRO A 207 -5.47 11.88 4.20
C PRO A 207 -6.44 11.34 5.27
N SER A 208 -6.29 10.04 5.56
CA SER A 208 -7.11 9.26 6.50
C SER A 208 -7.03 9.77 7.94
N ALA A 209 -5.92 10.39 8.33
CA ALA A 209 -5.79 11.13 9.58
C ALA A 209 -4.88 12.35 9.37
N ARG A 210 -5.19 13.46 10.04
CA ARG A 210 -4.46 14.74 9.92
C ARG A 210 -3.91 15.15 11.28
N GLY A 211 -2.86 15.97 11.28
CA GLY A 211 -2.32 16.54 12.52
C GLY A 211 -1.45 15.57 13.33
N LEU A 212 -0.87 14.55 12.68
CA LEU A 212 0.03 13.62 13.36
C LEU A 212 1.30 14.35 13.82
N PRO A 213 1.87 14.02 14.99
CA PRO A 213 3.09 14.65 15.49
C PRO A 213 4.28 14.19 14.65
N THR A 214 5.06 15.15 14.12
CA THR A 214 6.32 14.86 13.41
C THR A 214 7.55 14.90 14.31
N THR A 215 7.38 15.42 15.53
CA THR A 215 8.45 15.51 16.54
C THR A 215 8.79 14.16 17.18
N GLN A 216 7.98 13.13 16.91
CA GLN A 216 8.13 11.79 17.45
C GLN A 216 8.22 10.78 16.30
N PRO A 217 8.98 9.69 16.44
CA PRO A 217 9.01 8.63 15.45
C PRO A 217 7.63 7.99 15.29
N LEU A 218 7.23 7.72 14.04
CA LEU A 218 5.97 7.04 13.72
C LEU A 218 6.26 5.65 13.18
N TYR A 219 5.61 4.64 13.74
CA TYR A 219 5.72 3.24 13.35
C TYR A 219 4.45 2.79 12.62
N ALA A 220 4.59 1.90 11.64
CA ALA A 220 3.44 1.26 11.02
C ALA A 220 2.77 0.29 11.99
N VAL A 221 1.46 0.18 11.92
CA VAL A 221 0.64 -0.77 12.68
C VAL A 221 -0.17 -1.61 11.71
N VAL A 222 -0.09 -2.93 11.83
CA VAL A 222 -0.96 -3.88 11.12
C VAL A 222 -1.64 -4.77 12.15
N ASP A 223 -2.97 -4.82 12.13
CA ASP A 223 -3.74 -5.79 12.92
C ASP A 223 -4.19 -6.93 11.98
N VAL A 224 -3.55 -8.09 12.10
CA VAL A 224 -3.87 -9.31 11.34
C VAL A 224 -5.16 -9.92 11.93
N PHE A 225 -6.26 -9.23 11.67
CA PHE A 225 -7.55 -9.45 12.31
C PHE A 225 -8.50 -10.28 11.46
N ALA A 226 -9.40 -11.01 12.13
CA ALA A 226 -10.53 -11.71 11.52
C ALA A 226 -10.16 -12.60 10.32
N SER A 227 -10.72 -12.33 9.13
CA SER A 227 -10.57 -13.18 7.94
C SER A 227 -9.15 -13.21 7.36
N THR A 228 -8.24 -12.34 7.81
CA THR A 228 -6.84 -12.33 7.35
C THR A 228 -6.00 -13.27 8.21
N LYS A 229 -5.29 -14.21 7.57
CA LYS A 229 -4.47 -15.21 8.26
C LYS A 229 -3.00 -14.84 8.28
N SER A 230 -2.46 -14.40 7.14
CA SER A 230 -1.08 -13.96 7.05
C SER A 230 -0.91 -12.82 6.05
N VAL A 231 0.09 -11.99 6.34
CA VAL A 231 0.52 -10.87 5.50
C VAL A 231 2.02 -10.93 5.28
N ARG A 232 2.47 -10.41 4.14
CA ARG A 232 3.89 -10.30 3.79
C ARG A 232 4.24 -8.88 3.38
N LEU A 233 5.38 -8.38 3.84
CA LEU A 233 5.93 -7.09 3.42
C LEU A 233 6.36 -7.13 1.96
N VAL A 234 5.93 -6.11 1.22
CA VAL A 234 6.35 -5.86 -0.16
C VAL A 234 7.34 -4.71 -0.12
N GLN A 235 8.59 -4.98 -0.47
CA GLN A 235 9.62 -3.95 -0.51
C GLN A 235 9.40 -3.06 -1.73
N LEU A 236 9.42 -1.75 -1.51
CA LEU A 236 9.34 -0.74 -2.56
C LEU A 236 10.74 -0.23 -2.88
N GLU A 237 11.05 -0.23 -4.16
CA GLU A 237 12.21 0.46 -4.73
C GLU A 237 11.74 1.86 -5.14
N TYR A 238 12.30 2.90 -4.53
CA TYR A 238 11.87 4.28 -4.78
C TYR A 238 12.64 4.85 -5.96
N GLY A 239 11.95 5.62 -6.80
CA GLY A 239 12.57 6.42 -7.87
C GLY A 239 12.18 6.01 -9.28
N LEU A 240 12.34 4.73 -9.66
CA LEU A 240 12.10 4.24 -11.01
C LEU A 240 11.15 3.03 -11.05
N PRO A 241 10.15 3.02 -11.95
CA PRO A 241 9.35 1.84 -12.26
C PRO A 241 10.24 0.76 -12.88
N SER A 242 9.79 -0.49 -12.81
CA SER A 242 10.48 -1.57 -13.51
C SER A 242 10.66 -1.27 -15.01
N LEU A 243 11.76 -1.77 -15.58
CA LEU A 243 12.01 -1.73 -17.02
C LEU A 243 10.83 -2.33 -17.80
N GLN A 244 10.20 -3.37 -17.25
CA GLN A 244 9.03 -4.00 -17.82
C GLN A 244 7.86 -2.99 -17.97
N THR A 245 7.55 -2.23 -16.92
CA THR A 245 6.54 -1.16 -16.94
C THR A 245 6.90 -0.07 -17.94
N LEU A 246 8.15 0.39 -17.97
CA LEU A 246 8.59 1.44 -18.89
C LEU A 246 8.49 1.01 -20.35
N CYS A 247 8.97 -0.20 -20.68
CA CYS A 247 8.86 -0.78 -22.02
C CYS A 247 7.39 -0.90 -22.46
N ARG A 248 6.52 -1.32 -21.55
CA ARG A 248 5.08 -1.41 -21.82
C ARG A 248 4.49 -0.08 -22.24
N ILE A 249 4.74 0.97 -21.46
CA ILE A 249 4.23 2.31 -21.69
C ILE A 249 4.73 2.83 -23.04
N VAL A 250 6.00 2.60 -23.38
CA VAL A 250 6.56 2.98 -24.68
C VAL A 250 5.85 2.24 -25.83
N ILE A 251 5.64 0.92 -25.71
CA ILE A 251 4.92 0.12 -26.71
C ILE A 251 3.49 0.64 -26.86
N GLN A 252 2.77 0.82 -25.75
CA GLN A 252 1.39 1.34 -25.72
C GLN A 252 1.29 2.73 -26.37
N ARG A 253 2.25 3.62 -26.13
CA ARG A 253 2.34 4.94 -26.79
C ARG A 253 2.62 4.87 -28.29
N SER A 254 3.25 3.80 -28.74
CA SER A 254 3.67 3.62 -30.13
C SER A 254 2.62 2.90 -30.98
N VAL A 255 1.53 2.42 -30.37
CA VAL A 255 0.43 1.73 -31.07
C VAL A 255 -0.85 2.54 -31.00
N ILE A 256 -1.56 2.61 -32.13
CA ILE A 256 -2.77 3.44 -32.28
C ILE A 256 -3.95 2.88 -31.47
N HIS A 257 -4.03 1.55 -31.32
CA HIS A 257 -5.12 0.88 -30.60
C HIS A 257 -4.62 -0.39 -29.89
N ARG A 258 -5.25 -0.77 -28.76
CA ARG A 258 -4.90 -1.96 -27.98
C ARG A 258 -4.90 -3.26 -28.83
N LEU A 259 -5.81 -3.36 -29.81
CA LEU A 259 -5.87 -4.50 -30.74
C LEU A 259 -4.67 -4.56 -31.70
N ALA A 260 -4.03 -3.43 -32.00
CA ALA A 260 -2.84 -3.41 -32.85
C ALA A 260 -1.65 -4.15 -32.22
N ILE A 261 -1.68 -4.38 -30.90
CA ILE A 261 -0.67 -5.18 -30.18
C ILE A 261 -0.65 -6.64 -30.69
N ASP A 262 -1.79 -7.17 -31.19
CA ASP A 262 -1.82 -8.52 -31.78
C ASP A 262 -0.93 -8.66 -33.01
N GLY A 263 -0.76 -7.56 -33.76
CA GLY A 263 0.09 -7.51 -34.95
C GLY A 263 1.59 -7.42 -34.63
N LEU A 264 1.98 -7.14 -33.38
CA LEU A 264 3.40 -7.08 -33.02
C LEU A 264 4.05 -8.46 -33.06
N HIS A 265 5.32 -8.52 -33.46
CA HIS A 265 6.10 -9.76 -33.47
C HIS A 265 6.65 -10.09 -32.06
N LEU A 266 5.77 -10.09 -31.07
CA LEU A 266 6.08 -10.37 -29.67
C LEU A 266 5.50 -11.73 -29.23
N PRO A 267 6.14 -12.43 -28.28
CA PRO A 267 5.54 -13.57 -27.60
C PRO A 267 4.17 -13.23 -27.00
N THR A 268 3.25 -14.20 -26.98
CA THR A 268 1.87 -14.01 -26.48
C THR A 268 1.82 -13.43 -25.08
N GLY A 269 2.70 -13.88 -24.17
CA GLY A 269 2.77 -13.33 -22.81
C GLY A 269 3.10 -11.84 -22.76
N LEU A 270 3.95 -11.34 -23.66
CA LEU A 270 4.26 -9.91 -23.76
C LEU A 270 3.13 -9.11 -24.42
N LYS A 271 2.42 -9.72 -25.38
CA LYS A 271 1.21 -9.12 -25.95
C LYS A 271 0.13 -8.94 -24.89
N ASP A 272 -0.16 -9.98 -24.13
CA ASP A 272 -1.13 -9.96 -23.04
C ASP A 272 -0.73 -8.92 -21.99
N PHE A 273 0.55 -8.90 -21.59
CA PHE A 273 1.08 -7.87 -20.71
C PHE A 273 0.89 -6.45 -21.28
N CYS A 274 1.22 -6.20 -22.54
CA CYS A 274 1.02 -4.86 -23.12
C CYS A 274 -0.45 -4.47 -23.29
N LYS A 275 -1.36 -5.44 -23.38
CA LYS A 275 -2.79 -5.19 -23.57
C LYS A 275 -3.54 -4.98 -22.27
N TYR A 276 -3.20 -5.73 -21.24
CA TYR A 276 -4.05 -5.88 -20.09
C TYR A 276 -3.39 -5.43 -18.80
N GLU A 277 -2.07 -5.29 -18.77
CA GLU A 277 -1.35 -4.89 -17.57
C GLU A 277 -0.99 -3.42 -17.56
#